data_AF-A0A929JCC4-F1
#
_entry.id   AF-A0A929JCC4-F1
#
_cell.length_a   1.000
_cell.length_b   1.000
_cell.length_c   1.000
_cell.angle_alpha   90.00
_cell.angle_beta   90.00
_cell.angle_gamma   90.00
#
_symmetry.space_group_name_H-M   'P 1'
#
loop_
_entity.id
_entity.type
_entity.pdbx_description
1 polymer ?
#
loop_
_entity_poly.entity_id
_entity_poly.type
_entity_poly.pdbx_seq_one_letter_code
_entity_poly.pdbx_strand_id
1 'polypeptide(L)'
;MHPFLNLILITSFIGTAVAADTPADTKTVHVRKEVISPGYSALKLFLEDEQHLTTIRRTKMVVTFSNISESSIKLIDEISRASEQAIEEMENLAHEKPAFSFEDFPDEGIARSTFDSLRYTTAKEFFFDGEDFEKDLLISQLKVLRLISHLASELEETESNTKRKKWLRDIAVKYEKYYQRVSARVFITARR
;
A
#
# COMPACT_ATOMS: atom_id res chain seq x y z
N MET A 1 -6.78 -28.59 2.03
CA MET A 1 -6.63 -28.36 3.48
C MET A 1 -5.85 -27.07 3.70
N HIS A 2 -6.56 -25.95 3.85
CA HIS A 2 -6.08 -24.81 4.64
C HIS A 2 -6.83 -24.89 5.98
N PRO A 3 -6.18 -24.57 7.10
CA PRO A 3 -6.28 -23.19 7.58
C PRO A 3 -5.03 -22.69 8.32
N PHE A 4 -4.51 -21.53 7.93
CA PHE A 4 -3.71 -20.68 8.81
C PHE A 4 -4.01 -19.22 8.46
N LEU A 5 -5.05 -18.68 9.10
CA LEU A 5 -5.28 -17.25 9.21
C LEU A 5 -5.95 -17.07 10.58
N ASN A 6 -5.10 -16.96 11.59
CA ASN A 6 -5.50 -16.60 12.94
C ASN A 6 -4.71 -15.34 13.33
N LEU A 7 -5.49 -14.29 13.61
CA LEU A 7 -5.34 -13.43 14.78
C LEU A 7 -4.19 -12.43 14.79
N ILE A 8 -4.50 -11.17 14.49
CA ILE A 8 -4.05 -10.06 15.35
C ILE A 8 -5.29 -9.26 15.75
N LEU A 9 -5.62 -9.37 17.04
CA LEU A 9 -6.71 -8.69 17.72
C LEU A 9 -6.39 -7.20 17.87
N ILE A 10 -7.35 -6.37 17.49
CA ILE A 10 -7.47 -4.97 17.90
C ILE A 10 -7.94 -4.99 19.35
N THR A 11 -7.06 -4.69 20.31
CA THR A 11 -7.46 -4.45 21.70
C THR A 11 -7.39 -2.97 22.03
N SER A 12 -8.59 -2.40 22.11
CA SER A 12 -9.00 -1.13 22.71
C SER A 12 -8.24 -0.78 24.00
N PHE A 13 -7.60 0.39 24.04
CA PHE A 13 -7.20 1.04 25.29
C PHE A 13 -8.35 1.93 25.78
N ILE A 14 -9.12 1.41 26.74
CA ILE A 14 -10.12 2.16 27.51
C ILE A 14 -9.39 2.98 28.57
N GLY A 15 -9.65 4.28 28.59
CA GLY A 15 -9.08 5.22 29.55
C GLY A 15 -9.68 5.10 30.95
N THR A 16 -8.85 5.34 31.95
CA THR A 16 -9.25 5.74 33.30
C THR A 16 -8.73 7.16 33.53
N ALA A 17 -9.63 8.15 33.45
CA ALA A 17 -9.35 9.50 33.90
C ALA A 17 -9.60 9.56 35.41
N VAL A 18 -8.55 9.85 36.18
CA VAL A 18 -8.68 10.29 37.58
C VAL A 18 -8.94 11.79 37.54
N ALA A 19 -10.12 12.20 38.00
CA ALA A 19 -10.48 13.59 38.17
C ALA A 19 -9.80 14.14 39.43
N ALA A 20 -9.03 15.22 39.28
CA ALA A 20 -8.63 16.10 40.37
C ALA A 20 -9.04 17.53 39.98
N ASP A 21 -9.94 18.10 40.78
CA ASP A 21 -10.44 19.47 40.68
C ASP A 21 -9.31 20.51 40.81
N THR A 22 -9.22 21.44 39.87
CA THR A 22 -8.78 22.82 40.11
C THR A 22 -9.31 23.71 38.96
N PRO A 23 -9.96 24.85 39.24
CA PRO A 23 -10.48 25.73 38.19
C PRO A 23 -9.40 26.76 37.80
N ALA A 24 -8.99 26.74 36.54
CA ALA A 24 -8.22 27.83 35.95
C ALA A 24 -8.76 28.12 34.54
N ASP A 25 -9.44 29.25 34.44
CA ASP A 25 -9.89 29.91 33.23
C ASP A 25 -8.75 29.99 32.21
N THR A 26 -8.77 29.09 31.23
CA THR A 26 -7.82 29.07 30.12
C THR A 26 -8.63 28.92 28.85
N LYS A 27 -8.68 29.99 28.05
CA LYS A 27 -9.19 29.95 26.66
C LYS A 27 -8.43 28.86 25.90
N THR A 28 -9.03 27.70 25.78
CA THR A 28 -8.52 26.59 24.98
C THR A 28 -8.61 26.99 23.51
N VAL A 29 -7.48 27.46 22.98
CA VAL A 29 -7.20 27.34 21.55
C VAL A 29 -7.26 25.85 21.27
N HIS A 30 -8.38 25.39 20.69
CA HIS A 30 -8.50 24.03 20.18
C HIS A 30 -7.51 23.87 19.03
N VAL A 31 -6.26 23.56 19.38
CA VAL A 31 -5.28 22.98 18.45
C VAL A 31 -5.89 21.66 18.02
N ARG A 32 -6.53 21.70 16.84
CA ARG A 32 -7.26 20.58 16.26
C ARG A 32 -6.24 19.49 16.00
N LYS A 33 -6.25 18.46 16.84
CA LYS A 33 -5.31 17.34 16.74
C LYS A 33 -5.56 16.64 15.41
N GLU A 34 -4.63 16.76 14.47
CA GLU A 34 -4.64 15.93 13.26
C GLU A 34 -4.66 14.47 13.69
N VAL A 35 -5.58 13.70 13.10
CA VAL A 35 -5.70 12.27 13.39
C VAL A 35 -4.67 11.57 12.53
N ILE A 36 -3.70 10.90 13.15
CA ILE A 36 -2.78 10.03 12.43
C ILE A 36 -3.58 8.81 11.95
N SER A 37 -3.44 8.45 10.67
CA SER A 37 -4.07 7.23 10.14
C SER A 37 -3.02 6.21 9.67
N PRO A 38 -2.75 5.18 10.48
CA PRO A 38 -1.81 4.11 10.11
C PRO A 38 -2.19 3.39 8.82
N GLY A 39 -3.50 3.24 8.55
CA GLY A 39 -3.98 2.58 7.34
C GLY A 39 -3.72 3.39 6.07
N TYR A 40 -3.92 4.72 6.08
CA TYR A 40 -3.54 5.58 4.95
C TYR A 40 -2.03 5.62 4.75
N SER A 41 -1.26 5.59 5.85
CA SER A 41 0.21 5.55 5.80
C SER A 41 0.72 4.25 5.17
N ALA A 42 0.14 3.10 5.53
CA ALA A 42 0.44 1.83 4.90
C ALA A 42 0.02 1.80 3.42
N LEU A 43 -1.15 2.34 3.08
CA LEU A 43 -1.61 2.42 1.69
C LEU A 43 -0.65 3.28 0.84
N LYS A 44 -0.22 4.43 1.37
CA LYS A 44 0.79 5.28 0.73
C LYS A 44 2.08 4.53 0.45
N LEU A 45 2.59 3.82 1.46
CA LEU A 45 3.83 3.04 1.34
C LEU A 45 3.78 2.03 0.19
N PHE A 46 2.67 1.30 0.04
CA PHE A 46 2.50 0.36 -1.06
C PHE A 46 2.39 1.05 -2.42
N LEU A 47 1.69 2.19 -2.51
CA LEU A 47 1.58 2.94 -3.75
C LEU A 47 2.94 3.52 -4.17
N GLU A 48 3.75 4.00 -3.21
CA GLU A 48 5.10 4.50 -3.46
C GLU A 48 6.02 3.42 -4.03
N ASP A 49 5.95 2.20 -3.49
CA ASP A 49 6.72 1.07 -4.04
C ASP A 49 6.32 0.80 -5.51
N GLU A 50 5.03 0.80 -5.78
CA GLU A 50 4.49 0.52 -7.12
C GLU A 50 4.83 1.63 -8.12
N GLN A 51 4.90 2.89 -7.69
CA GLN A 51 5.32 4.00 -8.56
C GLN A 51 6.75 3.77 -9.10
N HIS A 52 7.63 3.14 -8.32
CA HIS A 52 9.03 2.94 -8.67
C HIS A 52 9.30 1.66 -9.48
N LEU A 53 8.28 0.84 -9.76
CA LEU A 53 8.43 -0.41 -10.51
C LEU A 53 9.05 -0.23 -11.89
N THR A 54 8.70 0.86 -12.58
CA THR A 54 9.26 1.19 -13.90
C THR A 54 10.78 1.30 -13.85
N THR A 55 11.31 1.93 -12.79
CA THR A 55 12.75 2.10 -12.55
C THR A 55 13.40 0.77 -12.19
N ILE A 56 12.81 0.02 -11.26
CA ILE A 56 13.31 -1.31 -10.84
C ILE A 56 13.41 -2.24 -12.04
N ARG A 57 12.35 -2.30 -12.86
CA ARG A 57 12.32 -3.08 -14.09
C ARG A 57 13.43 -2.68 -15.06
N ARG A 58 13.58 -1.38 -15.36
CA ARG A 58 14.60 -0.87 -16.30
C ARG A 58 16.00 -1.20 -15.83
N THR A 59 16.31 -0.98 -14.55
CA THR A 59 17.62 -1.31 -13.96
C THR A 59 17.92 -2.80 -14.12
N LYS A 60 16.95 -3.68 -13.84
CA LYS A 60 17.18 -5.12 -13.95
C LYS A 60 17.29 -5.61 -15.39
N MET A 61 16.52 -5.07 -16.33
CA MET A 61 16.70 -5.38 -17.76
C MET A 61 18.12 -5.05 -18.23
N VAL A 62 18.67 -3.91 -17.78
CA VAL A 62 20.05 -3.50 -18.10
C VAL A 62 21.08 -4.42 -17.45
N VAL A 63 20.89 -4.80 -16.19
CA VAL A 63 21.84 -5.63 -15.44
C VAL A 63 21.83 -7.10 -15.88
N THR A 64 20.65 -7.65 -16.16
CA THR A 64 20.47 -9.09 -16.45
C THR A 64 20.32 -9.40 -17.93
N PHE A 65 20.25 -8.39 -18.80
CA PHE A 65 19.94 -8.53 -20.24
C PHE A 65 18.65 -9.32 -20.52
N SER A 66 17.73 -9.36 -19.55
CA SER A 66 16.48 -10.10 -19.66
C SER A 66 15.46 -9.32 -20.49
N ASN A 67 14.83 -10.01 -21.45
CA ASN A 67 13.73 -9.44 -22.23
C ASN A 67 12.40 -9.69 -21.53
N ILE A 68 11.61 -8.62 -21.39
CA ILE A 68 10.20 -8.68 -20.98
C ILE A 68 9.35 -8.39 -22.22
N SER A 69 8.24 -9.09 -22.38
CA SER A 69 7.32 -8.82 -23.48
C SER A 69 6.68 -7.43 -23.39
N GLU A 70 6.42 -6.81 -24.54
CA GLU A 70 5.90 -5.45 -24.66
C GLU A 70 4.58 -5.24 -23.89
N SER A 71 3.71 -6.25 -23.87
CA SER A 71 2.44 -6.17 -23.14
C SER A 71 2.61 -6.18 -21.62
N SER A 72 3.61 -6.90 -21.09
CA SER A 72 3.95 -6.82 -19.67
C SER A 72 4.60 -5.47 -19.33
N ILE A 73 5.44 -4.92 -20.22
CA ILE A 73 6.00 -3.57 -20.05
C ILE A 73 4.88 -2.54 -19.95
N LYS A 74 3.91 -2.56 -20.87
CA LYS A 74 2.75 -1.65 -20.85
C LYS A 74 1.92 -1.78 -19.57
N LEU A 75 1.65 -3.01 -19.13
CA LEU A 75 0.89 -3.25 -17.91
C LEU A 75 1.60 -2.69 -16.66
N ILE A 76 2.91 -2.92 -16.54
CA ILE A 76 3.70 -2.39 -15.42
C ILE A 76 3.77 -0.85 -15.46
N ASP A 77 3.93 -0.26 -16.65
CA ASP A 77 3.91 1.21 -16.80
C ASP A 77 2.55 1.80 -16.41
N GLU A 78 1.44 1.13 -16.75
CA GLU A 78 0.09 1.54 -16.36
C GLU A 78 -0.10 1.50 -14.84
N ILE A 79 0.37 0.43 -14.17
CA ILE A 79 0.31 0.29 -12.71
C ILE A 79 1.12 1.40 -12.04
N SER A 80 2.37 1.61 -12.48
CA SER A 80 3.28 2.63 -11.95
C SER A 80 2.67 4.04 -12.02
N ARG A 81 2.10 4.43 -13.17
CA ARG A 81 1.42 5.73 -13.32
C ARG A 81 0.15 5.84 -12.49
N ALA A 82 -0.63 4.75 -12.39
CA ALA A 82 -1.84 4.75 -11.59
C ALA A 82 -1.54 4.94 -10.10
N SER A 83 -0.42 4.37 -9.61
CA SER A 83 0.04 4.54 -8.24
C SER A 83 0.54 5.96 -7.95
N GLU A 84 1.30 6.55 -8.86
CA GLU A 84 1.71 7.96 -8.79
C GLU A 84 0.48 8.88 -8.66
N GLN A 85 -0.50 8.73 -9.56
CA GLN A 85 -1.75 9.50 -9.52
C GLN A 85 -2.53 9.27 -8.22
N ALA A 86 -2.59 8.03 -7.73
CA ALA A 86 -3.29 7.71 -6.48
C ALA A 86 -2.64 8.39 -5.27
N ILE A 87 -1.31 8.52 -5.23
CA ILE A 87 -0.60 9.24 -4.16
C ILE A 87 -0.99 10.72 -4.19
N GLU A 88 -0.93 11.37 -5.35
CA GLU A 88 -1.30 12.78 -5.49
C GLU A 88 -2.75 13.03 -5.06
N GLU A 89 -3.69 12.17 -5.49
CA GLU A 89 -5.10 12.27 -5.10
C GLU A 89 -5.28 12.09 -3.59
N MET A 90 -4.58 11.14 -2.99
CA MET A 90 -4.65 10.87 -1.55
C MET A 90 -4.10 12.03 -0.73
N GLU A 91 -2.99 12.63 -1.13
CA GLU A 91 -2.40 13.80 -0.46
C GLU A 91 -3.35 14.99 -0.49
N ASN A 92 -4.00 15.23 -1.63
CA ASN A 92 -5.04 16.25 -1.73
C ASN A 92 -6.24 15.96 -0.80
N LEU A 93 -6.65 14.70 -0.70
CA LEU A 93 -7.77 14.26 0.14
C LEU A 93 -7.45 14.23 1.64
N ALA A 94 -6.17 14.20 2.03
CA ALA A 94 -5.75 14.24 3.43
C ALA A 94 -6.16 15.55 4.13
N HIS A 95 -6.25 16.64 3.36
CA HIS A 95 -6.68 17.95 3.83
C HIS A 95 -8.20 18.10 3.96
N GLU A 96 -8.99 17.18 3.41
CA GLU A 96 -10.45 17.18 3.53
C GLU A 96 -10.89 16.85 4.97
N LYS A 97 -11.95 17.49 5.47
CA LYS A 97 -12.37 17.28 6.87
C LYS A 97 -13.09 15.93 7.07
N PRO A 98 -12.83 15.18 8.16
CA PRO A 98 -11.75 15.40 9.13
C PRO A 98 -10.38 15.15 8.49
N ALA A 99 -9.46 16.10 8.69
CA ALA A 99 -8.11 16.02 8.14
C ALA A 99 -7.30 14.97 8.89
N PHE A 100 -6.39 14.31 8.19
CA PHE A 100 -5.46 13.35 8.75
C PHE A 100 -4.05 13.64 8.29
N SER A 101 -3.07 13.14 9.03
CA SER A 101 -1.67 13.17 8.66
C SER A 101 -1.14 11.76 8.47
N PHE A 102 -0.14 11.63 7.58
CA PHE A 102 0.59 10.40 7.40
C PHE A 102 1.58 10.22 8.55
N GLU A 103 1.77 8.98 8.96
CA GLU A 103 2.81 8.58 9.90
C GLU A 103 4.04 8.13 9.12
N ASP A 104 5.15 8.79 9.36
CA ASP A 104 6.45 8.24 8.96
C ASP A 104 6.76 7.08 9.90
N PHE A 105 6.82 5.86 9.35
CA PHE A 105 7.22 4.71 10.13
C PHE A 105 8.71 4.89 10.54
N PRO A 106 9.03 4.96 11.83
CA PRO A 106 10.41 5.18 12.27
C PRO A 106 11.30 4.03 11.80
N ASP A 107 12.55 4.33 11.46
CA ASP A 107 13.50 3.34 10.91
C ASP A 107 13.70 2.13 11.85
N GLU A 108 13.63 2.35 13.17
CA GLU A 108 13.75 1.32 14.21
C GLU A 108 12.40 0.67 14.58
N GLY A 109 11.31 1.07 13.93
CA GLY A 109 9.97 0.57 14.20
C GLY A 109 9.74 -0.84 13.66
N ILE A 110 9.03 -1.68 14.43
CA ILE A 110 8.64 -3.04 14.01
C ILE A 110 7.88 -3.01 12.68
N ALA A 111 7.00 -2.02 12.47
CA ALA A 111 6.26 -1.86 11.22
C ALA A 111 7.22 -1.63 10.04
N ARG A 112 8.16 -0.69 10.15
CA ARG A 112 9.14 -0.40 9.10
C ARG A 112 10.03 -1.61 8.82
N SER A 113 10.57 -2.23 9.86
CA SER A 113 11.39 -3.45 9.73
C SER A 113 10.63 -4.61 9.08
N THR A 114 9.33 -4.74 9.36
CA THR A 114 8.47 -5.74 8.72
C THR A 114 8.28 -5.43 7.25
N PHE A 115 7.97 -4.18 6.89
CA PHE A 115 7.86 -3.77 5.48
C PHE A 115 9.18 -3.94 4.73
N ASP A 116 10.29 -3.54 5.33
CA ASP A 116 11.62 -3.67 4.72
C ASP A 116 12.03 -5.15 4.60
N SER A 117 11.63 -6.01 5.52
CA SER A 117 11.83 -7.47 5.40
C SER A 117 10.97 -8.08 4.29
N LEU A 118 9.73 -7.62 4.11
CA LEU A 118 8.87 -8.04 3.00
C LEU A 118 9.44 -7.57 1.66
N ARG A 119 9.91 -6.32 1.59
CA ARG A 119 10.59 -5.76 0.42
C ARG A 119 11.88 -6.51 0.12
N TYR A 120 12.73 -6.76 1.11
CA TYR A 120 13.99 -7.47 0.94
C TYR A 120 13.77 -8.92 0.50
N THR A 121 12.83 -9.63 1.10
CA THR A 121 12.48 -11.00 0.69
C THR A 121 11.97 -11.01 -0.75
N THR A 122 11.04 -10.10 -1.08
CA THR A 122 10.49 -9.98 -2.44
C THR A 122 11.59 -9.61 -3.45
N ALA A 123 12.46 -8.66 -3.10
CA ALA A 123 13.57 -8.25 -3.94
C ALA A 123 14.59 -9.36 -4.11
N LYS A 124 14.91 -10.14 -3.07
CA LYS A 124 15.85 -11.25 -3.17
C LYS A 124 15.30 -12.37 -4.06
N GLU A 125 14.07 -12.81 -3.81
CA GLU A 125 13.34 -13.78 -4.64
C GLU A 125 13.32 -13.32 -6.10
N PHE A 126 13.06 -12.02 -6.31
CA PHE A 126 13.05 -11.42 -7.63
C PHE A 126 14.43 -11.38 -8.28
N PHE A 127 15.44 -10.77 -7.65
CA PHE A 127 16.73 -10.42 -8.26
C PHE A 127 17.69 -11.60 -8.46
N PHE A 128 17.65 -12.62 -7.59
CA PHE A 128 18.71 -13.63 -7.54
C PHE A 128 18.25 -15.06 -7.78
N ASP A 129 16.98 -15.37 -7.50
CA ASP A 129 16.51 -16.76 -7.48
C ASP A 129 15.62 -17.12 -8.70
N GLY A 130 15.44 -16.18 -9.62
CA GLY A 130 14.51 -16.27 -10.75
C GLY A 130 15.11 -16.69 -12.08
N GLU A 131 14.62 -17.79 -12.68
CA GLU A 131 14.98 -18.23 -14.04
C GLU A 131 14.26 -17.43 -15.14
N ASP A 132 13.06 -16.89 -14.85
CA ASP A 132 12.26 -16.07 -15.77
C ASP A 132 11.88 -14.75 -15.11
N PHE A 133 12.67 -13.74 -15.44
CA PHE A 133 12.51 -12.39 -14.92
C PHE A 133 11.09 -11.81 -15.12
N GLU A 134 10.47 -12.04 -16.28
CA GLU A 134 9.13 -11.52 -16.55
C GLU A 134 8.11 -12.18 -15.63
N LYS A 135 8.19 -13.50 -15.47
CA LYS A 135 7.29 -14.26 -14.60
C LYS A 135 7.45 -13.85 -13.15
N ASP A 136 8.67 -13.72 -12.64
CA ASP A 136 8.93 -13.36 -11.25
C ASP A 136 8.49 -11.93 -10.95
N LEU A 137 8.68 -11.02 -11.91
CA LEU A 137 8.10 -9.69 -11.87
C LEU A 137 6.58 -9.76 -11.72
N LEU A 138 5.89 -10.46 -12.62
CA LEU A 138 4.43 -10.55 -12.57
C LEU A 138 3.92 -11.25 -11.29
N ILE A 139 4.63 -12.25 -10.76
CA ILE A 139 4.25 -12.95 -9.51
C ILE A 139 4.38 -12.01 -8.30
N SER A 140 5.48 -11.26 -8.19
CA SER A 140 5.66 -10.31 -7.08
C SER A 140 4.52 -9.29 -7.03
N GLN A 141 4.07 -8.85 -8.19
CA GLN A 141 2.98 -7.88 -8.36
C GLN A 141 1.63 -8.42 -7.89
N LEU A 142 1.36 -9.73 -8.03
CA LEU A 142 0.11 -10.33 -7.55
C LEU A 142 -0.12 -10.12 -6.05
N LYS A 143 0.96 -10.19 -5.25
CA LYS A 143 0.87 -10.02 -3.79
C LYS A 143 0.55 -8.56 -3.46
N VAL A 144 1.29 -7.61 -4.05
CA VAL A 144 1.17 -6.18 -3.74
C VAL A 144 -0.18 -5.61 -4.19
N LEU A 145 -0.61 -5.89 -5.42
CA LEU A 145 -1.88 -5.37 -5.96
C LEU A 145 -3.09 -5.84 -5.13
N ARG A 146 -3.05 -7.08 -4.65
CA ARG A 146 -4.10 -7.62 -3.79
C ARG A 146 -4.10 -7.00 -2.40
N LEU A 147 -2.93 -6.70 -1.84
CA LEU A 147 -2.81 -5.97 -0.58
C LEU A 147 -3.35 -4.55 -0.70
N ILE A 148 -3.01 -3.82 -1.78
CA ILE A 148 -3.54 -2.46 -2.03
C ILE A 148 -5.06 -2.50 -2.13
N SER A 149 -5.62 -3.41 -2.94
CA SER A 149 -7.07 -3.53 -3.11
C SER A 149 -7.78 -3.84 -1.80
N HIS A 150 -7.27 -4.81 -1.03
CA HIS A 150 -7.85 -5.18 0.26
C HIS A 150 -7.78 -4.04 1.27
N LEU A 151 -6.61 -3.40 1.43
CA LEU A 151 -6.43 -2.30 2.38
C LEU A 151 -7.34 -1.11 2.04
N ALA A 152 -7.51 -0.79 0.75
CA ALA A 152 -8.43 0.25 0.32
C ALA A 152 -9.88 -0.07 0.68
N SER A 153 -10.32 -1.33 0.52
CA SER A 153 -11.66 -1.76 0.94
C SER A 153 -11.85 -1.65 2.46
N GLU A 154 -10.89 -2.10 3.27
CA GLU A 154 -10.98 -2.01 4.75
C GLU A 154 -11.05 -0.55 5.23
N LEU A 155 -10.26 0.33 4.61
CA LEU A 155 -10.34 1.77 4.86
C LEU A 155 -11.69 2.35 4.43
N GLU A 156 -12.27 1.88 3.31
CA GLU A 156 -13.57 2.35 2.83
C GLU A 156 -14.66 2.09 3.87
N GLU A 157 -14.67 0.92 4.49
CA GLU A 157 -15.69 0.51 5.45
C GLU A 157 -15.75 1.46 6.65
N THR A 158 -14.58 1.91 7.12
CA THR A 158 -14.43 2.76 8.30
C THR A 158 -14.39 4.26 8.00
N GLU A 159 -14.25 4.67 6.73
CA GLU A 159 -14.17 6.07 6.34
C GLU A 159 -15.53 6.78 6.41
N SER A 160 -15.51 7.97 7.01
CA SER A 160 -16.67 8.84 7.24
C SER A 160 -16.79 9.96 6.20
N ASN A 161 -15.67 10.40 5.62
CA ASN A 161 -15.64 11.39 4.55
C ASN A 161 -16.06 10.74 3.22
N THR A 162 -17.14 11.25 2.62
CA THR A 162 -17.75 10.67 1.42
C THR A 162 -16.85 10.72 0.18
N LYS A 163 -16.03 11.78 0.03
CA LYS A 163 -15.07 11.87 -1.09
C LYS A 163 -13.99 10.82 -0.96
N ARG A 164 -13.41 10.68 0.24
CA ARG A 164 -12.39 9.66 0.53
C ARG A 164 -12.94 8.24 0.41
N LYS A 165 -14.13 8.00 0.94
CA LYS A 165 -14.81 6.70 0.81
C LYS A 165 -15.00 6.32 -0.66
N LYS A 166 -15.44 7.26 -1.50
CA LYS A 166 -15.56 7.04 -2.95
C LYS A 166 -14.19 6.74 -3.58
N TRP A 167 -13.17 7.55 -3.26
CA TRP A 167 -11.82 7.35 -3.78
C TRP A 167 -11.25 5.98 -3.39
N LEU A 168 -11.38 5.56 -2.13
CA LEU A 168 -10.96 4.25 -1.65
C LEU A 168 -11.63 3.11 -2.40
N ARG A 169 -12.94 3.22 -2.64
CA ARG A 169 -13.66 2.24 -3.48
C ARG A 169 -13.10 2.17 -4.90
N ASP A 170 -12.85 3.33 -5.50
CA ASP A 170 -12.32 3.42 -6.86
C ASP A 170 -10.90 2.79 -6.93
N ILE A 171 -10.07 3.00 -5.90
CA ILE A 171 -8.77 2.34 -5.72
C ILE A 171 -8.93 0.82 -5.59
N ALA A 172 -9.78 0.35 -4.67
CA ALA A 172 -10.01 -1.07 -4.44
C ALA A 172 -10.37 -1.82 -5.74
N VAL A 173 -11.30 -1.25 -6.52
CA VAL A 173 -11.73 -1.80 -7.81
C VAL A 173 -10.63 -1.73 -8.86
N LYS A 174 -9.90 -0.61 -8.94
CA LYS A 174 -8.84 -0.41 -9.93
C LYS A 174 -7.70 -1.41 -9.73
N TYR A 175 -7.23 -1.59 -8.50
CA TYR A 175 -6.12 -2.49 -8.18
C TYR A 175 -6.50 -3.97 -8.27
N GLU A 176 -7.76 -4.33 -7.99
CA GLU A 176 -8.26 -5.69 -8.26
C GLU A 176 -8.27 -5.99 -9.77
N LYS A 177 -8.62 -5.02 -10.61
CA LYS A 177 -8.51 -5.19 -12.08
C LYS A 177 -7.07 -5.38 -12.54
N TYR A 178 -6.11 -4.65 -11.95
CA TYR A 178 -4.70 -4.87 -12.24
C TYR A 178 -4.26 -6.27 -11.78
N TYR A 179 -4.66 -6.72 -10.59
CA TYR A 179 -4.39 -8.08 -10.10
C TYR A 179 -4.88 -9.13 -11.09
N GLN A 180 -6.11 -9.01 -11.58
CA GLN A 180 -6.67 -9.95 -12.57
C GLN A 180 -5.88 -9.96 -13.88
N ARG A 181 -5.49 -8.79 -14.39
CA ARG A 181 -4.68 -8.66 -15.61
C ARG A 181 -3.29 -9.28 -15.43
N VAL A 182 -2.63 -9.00 -14.31
CA VAL A 182 -1.32 -9.61 -13.97
C VAL A 182 -1.45 -11.12 -13.84
N SER A 183 -2.50 -11.61 -13.18
CA SER A 183 -2.73 -13.05 -12.99
C SER A 183 -2.88 -13.77 -14.32
N ALA A 184 -3.71 -13.21 -15.22
CA ALA A 184 -3.86 -13.74 -16.57
C ALA A 184 -2.53 -13.78 -17.33
N ARG A 185 -1.66 -12.77 -17.15
CA ARG A 185 -0.33 -12.72 -17.76
C ARG A 185 0.62 -13.79 -17.20
N VAL A 186 0.63 -14.01 -15.87
CA VAL A 186 1.41 -15.09 -15.25
C VAL A 186 1.02 -16.47 -15.82
N PHE A 187 -0.28 -16.72 -16.03
CA PHE A 187 -0.73 -17.98 -16.64
C PHE A 187 -0.28 -18.15 -18.09
N ILE A 188 -0.15 -17.05 -18.84
CA ILE A 188 0.34 -17.08 -20.23
C ILE A 188 1.85 -17.32 -20.27
N THR A 189 2.62 -16.64 -19.42
CA THR A 189 4.08 -16.81 -19.37
C THR A 189 4.47 -18.20 -18.88
N ALA A 190 3.73 -18.79 -17.94
CA ALA A 190 3.97 -20.15 -17.46
C ALA A 190 3.74 -21.27 -18.50
N ARG A 191 3.18 -20.96 -19.67
CA ARG A 191 2.95 -21.91 -20.78
C ARG A 191 3.97 -21.79 -21.92
N ARG A 192 4.85 -20.80 -21.87
CA ARG A 192 5.94 -20.61 -22.83
C ARG A 192 7.18 -21.36 -22.37
#